data_AF-A0A846EEE2-F1
#
_entry.id   AF-A0A846EEE2-F1
#
_cell.length_a   1.000
_cell.length_b   1.000
_cell.length_c   1.000
_cell.angle_alpha   90.00
_cell.angle_beta   90.00
_cell.angle_gamma   90.00
#
_symmetry.space_group_name_H-M   'P 1'
#
loop_
_entity.id
_entity.type
_entity.pdbx_description
1 polymer ?
#
loop_
_entity_poly.entity_id
_entity_poly.type
_entity_poly.pdbx_seq_one_letter_code
_entity_poly.pdbx_strand_id
1 'polypeptide(L)'
;MLLEDTRIQKNQVCNHNSSQKIKDYVHSLYGDIHIAPCPFTDKEIEELDSLNELLVYLPARVSMKQLCEQFGIRANVNFDHETMIRNSMVSEDQWFITSASKAPELIYKTGVSAKRTYEDEGLHGMDFRRYLAFAATFKYKFGILPDQTYWTFLLSGNYDRSGVSIIGFDIKNVLNHHGWMKNFKAKFLGSRYIVIAPRVERVPETEDLTRAYRGRRGTAGKEADSE
;
A
#
# COMPACT_ATOMS: atom_id res chain seq x y z
N MET A 1 -34.84 -41.39 24.52
CA MET A 1 -35.06 -41.17 23.09
C MET A 1 -34.86 -39.68 22.83
N LEU A 2 -33.66 -39.38 22.31
CA LEU A 2 -33.18 -38.18 21.62
C LEU A 2 -33.49 -36.78 22.20
N LEU A 3 -32.47 -36.23 22.87
CA LEU A 3 -32.23 -34.79 23.00
C LEU A 3 -31.72 -34.29 21.64
N GLU A 4 -32.45 -33.38 21.00
CA GLU A 4 -32.01 -32.73 19.77
C GLU A 4 -31.00 -31.61 20.11
N ASP A 5 -29.73 -31.89 19.78
CA ASP A 5 -28.60 -30.97 19.79
C ASP A 5 -28.82 -29.86 18.75
N THR A 6 -29.38 -28.72 19.17
CA THR A 6 -29.50 -27.53 18.31
C THR A 6 -28.19 -26.73 18.35
N ARG A 7 -27.17 -27.21 17.64
CA ARG A 7 -25.96 -26.41 17.39
C ARG A 7 -26.29 -25.32 16.37
N ILE A 8 -26.60 -24.13 16.88
CA ILE A 8 -26.66 -22.89 16.10
C ILE A 8 -25.28 -22.65 15.50
N GLN A 9 -25.16 -22.76 14.17
CA GLN A 9 -24.00 -22.31 13.40
C GLN A 9 -23.84 -20.79 13.58
N LYS A 10 -22.94 -20.38 14.47
CA LYS A 10 -22.64 -18.97 14.76
C LYS A 10 -21.64 -18.29 13.80
N ASN A 11 -21.15 -18.99 12.77
CA ASN A 11 -20.01 -18.52 11.97
C ASN A 11 -20.35 -17.85 10.62
N GLN A 12 -21.61 -17.60 10.29
CA GLN A 12 -21.96 -17.00 8.98
C GLN A 12 -22.43 -15.55 9.03
N VAL A 13 -22.70 -14.97 10.20
CA VAL A 13 -23.33 -13.64 10.29
C VAL A 13 -22.32 -12.48 10.35
N CYS A 14 -21.04 -12.72 10.69
CA CYS A 14 -20.03 -11.64 10.78
C CYS A 14 -19.24 -11.37 9.49
N ASN A 15 -19.04 -12.35 8.61
CA ASN A 15 -18.12 -12.21 7.47
C ASN A 15 -18.72 -11.42 6.29
N HIS A 16 -20.04 -11.26 6.23
CA HIS A 16 -20.68 -10.55 5.11
C HIS A 16 -20.43 -9.03 5.12
N ASN A 17 -20.09 -8.46 6.29
CA ASN A 17 -20.01 -7.01 6.46
C ASN A 17 -18.63 -6.45 6.07
N SER A 18 -17.53 -7.17 6.34
CA SER A 18 -16.17 -6.73 6.00
C SER A 18 -15.91 -6.78 4.48
N SER A 19 -16.28 -7.89 3.84
CA SER A 19 -16.08 -8.07 2.39
C SER A 19 -16.85 -7.04 1.57
N GLN A 20 -18.10 -6.75 1.95
CA GLN A 20 -18.89 -5.74 1.24
C GLN A 20 -18.31 -4.33 1.43
N LYS A 21 -17.95 -3.94 2.66
CA LYS A 21 -17.27 -2.66 2.92
C LYS A 21 -15.99 -2.48 2.10
N ILE A 22 -15.25 -3.57 1.93
CA ILE A 22 -14.03 -3.59 1.10
C ILE A 22 -14.37 -3.28 -0.36
N LYS A 23 -15.35 -3.99 -0.92
CA LYS A 23 -15.80 -3.74 -2.30
C LYS A 23 -16.33 -2.33 -2.47
N ASP A 24 -17.14 -1.85 -1.52
CA ASP A 24 -17.73 -0.51 -1.57
C ASP A 24 -16.65 0.58 -1.60
N TYR A 25 -15.59 0.46 -0.78
CA TYR A 25 -14.52 1.45 -0.84
C TYR A 25 -13.77 1.38 -2.17
N VAL A 26 -13.48 0.18 -2.69
CA VAL A 26 -12.75 0.03 -3.96
C VAL A 26 -13.57 0.64 -5.08
N HIS A 27 -14.87 0.35 -5.14
CA HIS A 27 -15.78 0.92 -6.11
C HIS A 27 -15.91 2.44 -5.97
N SER A 28 -15.87 2.98 -4.75
CA SER A 28 -15.86 4.43 -4.55
C SER A 28 -14.61 5.10 -5.13
N LEU A 29 -13.47 4.41 -5.17
CA LEU A 29 -12.22 4.95 -5.68
C LEU A 29 -12.05 4.75 -7.19
N TYR A 30 -12.43 3.58 -7.69
CA TYR A 30 -12.11 3.13 -9.05
C TYR A 30 -13.34 3.00 -9.96
N GLY A 31 -14.55 3.12 -9.43
CA GLY A 31 -15.79 2.84 -10.15
C GLY A 31 -16.06 1.34 -10.28
N ASP A 32 -16.84 0.97 -11.28
CA ASP A 32 -17.17 -0.43 -11.52
C ASP A 32 -16.01 -1.16 -12.23
N ILE A 33 -15.22 -1.87 -11.44
CA ILE A 33 -14.08 -2.67 -11.91
C ILE A 33 -14.16 -4.08 -11.33
N HIS A 34 -13.49 -5.03 -11.98
CA HIS A 34 -13.23 -6.32 -11.36
C HIS A 34 -12.28 -6.13 -10.18
N ILE A 35 -12.61 -6.73 -9.03
CA ILE A 35 -11.82 -6.64 -7.81
C ILE A 35 -11.27 -8.03 -7.50
N ALA A 36 -9.96 -8.20 -7.55
CA ALA A 36 -9.31 -9.43 -7.13
C ALA A 36 -9.60 -9.77 -5.65
N PRO A 37 -9.68 -11.06 -5.28
CA PRO A 37 -9.88 -11.48 -3.89
C PRO A 37 -8.84 -10.85 -2.95
N CYS A 38 -9.29 -10.44 -1.76
CA CYS A 38 -8.39 -9.86 -0.76
C CYS A 38 -7.64 -10.98 0.01
N PRO A 39 -6.29 -11.03 -0.04
CA PRO A 39 -5.51 -12.11 0.57
C PRO A 39 -5.32 -11.96 2.10
N PHE A 40 -5.61 -10.79 2.67
CA PHE A 40 -5.54 -10.57 4.12
C PHE A 40 -6.77 -11.14 4.81
N THR A 41 -6.60 -11.91 5.88
CA THR A 41 -7.69 -12.49 6.67
C THR A 41 -8.56 -11.43 7.34
N ASP A 42 -9.77 -11.82 7.74
CA ASP A 42 -10.69 -10.90 8.41
C ASP A 42 -10.10 -10.38 9.73
N LYS A 43 -9.37 -11.23 10.46
CA LYS A 43 -8.62 -10.85 11.67
C LYS A 43 -7.55 -9.78 11.37
N GLU A 44 -6.78 -9.96 10.29
CA GLU A 44 -5.77 -8.97 9.86
C GLU A 44 -6.42 -7.65 9.41
N ILE A 45 -7.64 -7.69 8.87
CA ILE A 45 -8.38 -6.50 8.47
C ILE A 45 -8.94 -5.77 9.70
N GLU A 46 -9.44 -6.51 10.69
CA GLU A 46 -10.01 -5.96 11.93
C GLU A 46 -8.96 -5.24 12.79
N GLU A 47 -7.71 -5.69 12.79
CA GLU A 47 -6.65 -5.05 13.57
C GLU A 47 -6.13 -3.73 12.97
N LEU A 48 -6.39 -3.45 11.68
CA LEU A 48 -5.77 -2.32 10.96
C LEU A 48 -6.04 -0.97 11.63
N ASP A 49 -7.27 -0.75 12.09
CA ASP A 49 -7.63 0.50 12.75
C ASP A 49 -6.86 0.69 14.06
N SER A 50 -6.69 -0.39 14.84
CA SER A 50 -5.92 -0.36 16.10
C SER A 50 -4.42 -0.12 15.87
N LEU A 51 -3.90 -0.57 14.72
CA LEU A 51 -2.51 -0.42 14.32
C LEU A 51 -2.24 0.86 13.51
N ASN A 52 -3.27 1.69 13.28
CA ASN A 52 -3.22 2.89 12.44
C ASN A 52 -2.70 2.56 11.02
N GLU A 53 -3.30 1.56 10.39
CA GLU A 53 -2.96 1.08 9.05
C GLU A 53 -4.14 1.23 8.07
N LEU A 54 -3.82 1.17 6.78
CA LEU A 54 -4.76 1.19 5.68
C LEU A 54 -4.56 -0.05 4.82
N LEU A 55 -5.66 -0.72 4.49
CA LEU A 55 -5.71 -1.65 3.38
C LEU A 55 -5.88 -0.87 2.08
N VAL A 56 -5.00 -1.09 1.12
CA VAL A 56 -4.96 -0.39 -0.16
C VAL A 56 -5.07 -1.41 -1.27
N TYR A 57 -5.89 -1.08 -2.27
CA TYR A 57 -6.03 -1.83 -3.49
C TYR A 57 -5.49 -1.02 -4.67
N LEU A 58 -4.72 -1.66 -5.54
CA LEU A 58 -4.19 -1.10 -6.79
C LEU A 58 -4.49 -2.07 -7.94
N PRO A 59 -5.34 -1.69 -8.91
CA PRO A 59 -5.61 -2.55 -10.06
C PRO A 59 -4.39 -2.74 -10.96
N ALA A 60 -4.31 -3.90 -11.61
CA ALA A 60 -3.29 -4.26 -12.57
C ALA A 60 -3.26 -3.29 -13.74
N ARG A 61 -2.08 -3.10 -14.35
CA ARG A 61 -1.91 -2.42 -15.64
C ARG A 61 -2.46 -0.98 -15.73
N VAL A 62 -2.85 -0.34 -14.62
CA VAL A 62 -3.22 1.09 -14.60
C VAL A 62 -1.95 1.94 -14.52
N SER A 63 -1.83 2.89 -15.44
CA SER A 63 -0.70 3.83 -15.51
C SER A 63 -0.80 4.92 -14.43
N MET A 64 0.33 5.59 -14.15
CA MET A 64 0.36 6.73 -13.22
C MET A 64 -0.58 7.86 -13.66
N LYS A 65 -0.64 8.15 -14.97
CA LYS A 65 -1.52 9.17 -15.55
C LYS A 65 -2.98 8.85 -15.27
N GLN A 66 -3.40 7.62 -15.57
CA GLN A 66 -4.76 7.15 -15.31
C GLN A 66 -5.13 7.21 -13.83
N LEU A 67 -4.23 6.83 -12.91
CA LEU A 67 -4.48 6.96 -11.48
C LEU A 67 -4.64 8.43 -11.05
N CYS A 68 -3.79 9.33 -11.55
CA CYS A 68 -3.91 10.76 -11.27
C CYS A 68 -5.26 11.32 -11.76
N GLU A 69 -5.66 10.97 -12.98
CA GLU A 69 -6.95 11.38 -13.56
C GLU A 69 -8.12 10.82 -12.74
N GLN A 70 -8.11 9.52 -12.45
CA GLN A 70 -9.14 8.82 -11.68
C GLN A 70 -9.35 9.45 -10.30
N PHE A 71 -8.27 9.83 -9.61
CA PHE A 71 -8.34 10.37 -8.25
C PHE A 71 -8.42 11.89 -8.18
N GLY A 72 -8.42 12.57 -9.33
CA GLY A 72 -8.34 14.03 -9.41
C GLY A 72 -7.07 14.59 -8.78
N ILE A 73 -5.95 13.86 -8.86
CA ILE A 73 -4.64 14.28 -8.36
C ILE A 73 -3.93 15.06 -9.46
N ARG A 74 -3.68 16.35 -9.19
CA ARG A 74 -2.81 17.16 -10.04
C ARG A 74 -1.36 16.85 -9.69
N ALA A 75 -0.50 16.68 -10.69
CA ALA A 75 0.92 16.43 -10.49
C ALA A 75 1.79 17.39 -11.32
N ASN A 76 3.01 17.64 -10.86
CA ASN A 76 4.02 18.41 -11.61
C ASN A 76 4.80 17.57 -12.64
N VAL A 77 4.34 16.34 -12.91
CA VAL A 77 4.95 15.40 -13.86
C VAL A 77 4.26 15.52 -15.20
N ASN A 78 5.04 15.69 -16.28
CA ASN A 78 4.53 15.61 -17.64
C ASN A 78 4.50 14.15 -18.12
N PHE A 79 3.42 13.44 -17.79
CA PHE A 79 3.31 12.00 -18.06
C PHE A 79 3.44 11.61 -19.54
N ASP A 80 3.17 12.53 -20.47
CA ASP A 80 3.25 12.26 -21.91
C ASP A 80 4.70 12.23 -22.43
N HIS A 81 5.64 12.82 -21.69
CA HIS A 81 7.05 12.93 -22.06
C HIS A 81 8.03 12.45 -20.97
N GLU A 82 7.52 11.86 -19.90
CA GLU A 82 8.32 11.38 -18.77
C GLU A 82 9.05 10.07 -19.13
N THR A 83 10.38 10.09 -19.08
CA THR A 83 11.24 8.93 -19.44
C THR A 83 12.14 8.44 -18.30
N MET A 84 12.19 9.17 -17.19
CA MET A 84 13.12 8.98 -16.08
C MET A 84 12.50 8.16 -14.95
N ILE A 85 11.20 8.35 -14.69
CA ILE A 85 10.45 7.57 -13.70
C ILE A 85 10.24 6.15 -14.25
N ARG A 86 10.90 5.17 -13.63
CA ARG A 86 10.78 3.75 -13.97
C ARG A 86 10.05 3.00 -12.87
N ASN A 87 8.83 2.56 -13.18
CA ASN A 87 8.08 1.62 -12.34
C ASN A 87 7.82 0.35 -13.16
N SER A 88 8.03 -0.81 -12.55
CA SER A 88 7.65 -2.08 -13.19
C SER A 88 6.13 -2.17 -13.21
N MET A 89 5.55 -2.21 -14.41
CA MET A 89 4.12 -2.47 -14.56
C MET A 89 3.84 -3.91 -14.18
N VAL A 90 3.06 -4.09 -13.13
CA VAL A 90 2.62 -5.40 -12.65
C VAL A 90 1.39 -5.87 -13.42
N SER A 91 1.38 -7.15 -13.76
CA SER A 91 0.30 -7.83 -14.49
C SER A 91 -0.91 -8.16 -13.62
N GLU A 92 -0.76 -8.07 -12.30
CA GLU A 92 -1.73 -8.52 -11.31
C GLU A 92 -2.20 -7.36 -10.43
N ASP A 93 -3.43 -7.49 -9.92
CA ASP A 93 -3.97 -6.58 -8.93
C ASP A 93 -3.19 -6.73 -7.62
N GLN A 94 -3.07 -5.64 -6.87
CA GLN A 94 -2.30 -5.64 -5.62
C GLN A 94 -3.17 -5.21 -4.45
N TRP A 95 -3.16 -6.06 -3.42
CA TRP A 95 -3.59 -5.71 -2.07
C TRP A 95 -2.36 -5.52 -1.20
N PHE A 96 -2.28 -4.38 -0.51
CA PHE A 96 -1.18 -4.14 0.42
C PHE A 96 -1.63 -3.26 1.59
N ILE A 97 -0.92 -3.39 2.71
CA ILE A 97 -1.15 -2.58 3.90
C ILE A 97 -0.08 -1.49 3.99
N THR A 98 -0.46 -0.28 4.38
CA THR A 98 0.49 0.80 4.68
C THR A 98 -0.01 1.70 5.82
N SER A 99 0.78 2.69 6.24
CA SER A 99 0.51 3.46 7.47
C SER A 99 -0.56 4.48 7.17
N ALA A 100 -1.52 4.61 8.08
CA ALA A 100 -2.50 5.69 8.08
C ALA A 100 -1.94 7.00 8.68
N SER A 101 -0.62 7.15 8.80
CA SER A 101 0.03 8.39 9.24
C SER A 101 0.02 9.45 8.14
N LYS A 102 -0.17 10.73 8.53
CA LYS A 102 -0.06 11.89 7.64
C LYS A 102 1.37 12.14 7.15
N ALA A 103 2.37 11.77 7.94
CA ALA A 103 3.78 11.92 7.58
C ALA A 103 4.38 10.55 7.23
N PRO A 104 5.39 10.48 6.36
CA PRO A 104 6.03 9.22 6.05
C PRO A 104 6.74 8.66 7.27
N GLU A 105 6.93 7.35 7.29
CA GLU A 105 7.80 6.71 8.26
C GLU A 105 9.27 6.94 7.92
N LEU A 106 10.17 6.43 8.78
CA LEU A 106 11.62 6.48 8.59
C LEU A 106 12.12 7.89 8.21
N ILE A 107 11.49 8.93 8.77
CA ILE A 107 11.90 10.32 8.58
C ILE A 107 13.34 10.49 9.04
N TYR A 108 14.07 11.36 8.33
CA TYR A 108 15.46 11.66 8.61
C TYR A 108 16.35 10.40 8.50
N LYS A 109 16.00 9.50 7.58
CA LYS A 109 16.85 8.40 7.11
C LYS A 109 17.17 8.59 5.63
N THR A 110 18.27 8.00 5.18
CA THR A 110 18.57 7.91 3.76
C THR A 110 17.73 6.80 3.12
N GLY A 111 17.51 6.87 1.81
CA GLY A 111 16.85 5.79 1.06
C GLY A 111 17.59 4.45 1.19
N VAL A 112 18.92 4.46 1.28
CA VAL A 112 19.73 3.25 1.53
C VAL A 112 19.43 2.66 2.91
N SER A 113 19.37 3.49 3.96
CA SER A 113 19.05 3.01 5.31
C SER A 113 17.62 2.49 5.39
N ALA A 114 16.67 3.16 4.75
CA ALA A 114 15.27 2.72 4.73
C ALA A 114 15.11 1.39 4.00
N LYS A 115 15.79 1.20 2.86
CA LYS A 115 15.75 -0.07 2.12
C LYS A 115 16.26 -1.25 2.96
N ARG A 116 17.32 -1.07 3.75
CA ARG A 116 17.81 -2.11 4.68
C ARG A 116 16.77 -2.47 5.73
N THR A 117 16.09 -1.47 6.30
CA THR A 117 14.97 -1.73 7.22
C THR A 117 13.88 -2.56 6.56
N TYR A 118 13.62 -2.35 5.28
CA TYR A 118 12.62 -3.14 4.56
C TYR A 118 13.02 -4.60 4.45
N GLU A 119 14.27 -4.85 4.07
CA GLU A 119 14.84 -6.20 3.94
C GLU A 119 14.87 -6.94 5.29
N ASP A 120 15.20 -6.24 6.38
CA ASP A 120 15.27 -6.79 7.75
C ASP A 120 13.90 -7.12 8.35
N GLU A 121 12.86 -6.38 7.96
CA GLU A 121 11.49 -6.50 8.51
C GLU A 121 10.50 -7.20 7.55
N GLY A 122 10.95 -7.66 6.38
CA GLY A 122 10.05 -8.28 5.39
C GLY A 122 9.05 -7.29 4.76
N LEU A 123 9.43 -6.02 4.65
CA LEU A 123 8.61 -4.94 4.10
C LEU A 123 9.02 -4.65 2.66
N HIS A 124 8.16 -3.96 1.92
CA HIS A 124 8.42 -3.56 0.54
C HIS A 124 8.31 -2.04 0.38
N GLY A 125 9.05 -1.48 -0.59
CA GLY A 125 8.94 -0.07 -0.92
C GLY A 125 7.67 0.28 -1.69
N MET A 126 7.31 1.56 -1.68
CA MET A 126 6.37 2.10 -2.64
C MET A 126 7.06 2.36 -3.98
N ASP A 127 6.37 2.05 -5.08
CA ASP A 127 6.60 2.68 -6.37
C ASP A 127 5.61 3.85 -6.52
N PHE A 128 5.64 4.56 -7.65
CA PHE A 128 4.76 5.72 -7.84
C PHE A 128 3.28 5.33 -7.82
N ARG A 129 2.91 4.19 -8.43
CA ARG A 129 1.51 3.74 -8.53
C ARG A 129 0.94 3.35 -7.17
N ARG A 130 1.71 2.60 -6.38
CA ARG A 130 1.37 2.25 -4.99
C ARG A 130 1.18 3.49 -4.14
N TYR A 131 2.02 4.51 -4.32
CA TYR A 131 1.82 5.77 -3.61
C TYR A 131 0.53 6.48 -4.02
N LEU A 132 0.20 6.55 -5.31
CA LEU A 132 -1.05 7.16 -5.77
C LEU A 132 -2.27 6.45 -5.21
N ALA A 133 -2.29 5.11 -5.24
CA ALA A 133 -3.34 4.32 -4.63
C ALA A 133 -3.44 4.57 -3.12
N PHE A 134 -2.30 4.61 -2.41
CA PHE A 134 -2.25 5.00 -1.00
C PHE A 134 -2.84 6.40 -0.76
N ALA A 135 -2.43 7.40 -1.53
CA ALA A 135 -2.88 8.78 -1.36
C ALA A 135 -4.39 8.92 -1.58
N ALA A 136 -4.94 8.18 -2.56
CA ALA A 136 -6.37 8.11 -2.80
C ALA A 136 -7.12 7.44 -1.64
N THR A 137 -6.66 6.28 -1.17
CA THR A 137 -7.24 5.60 0.00
C THR A 137 -7.17 6.45 1.26
N PHE A 138 -6.04 7.13 1.48
CA PHE A 138 -5.86 8.05 2.61
C PHE A 138 -6.87 9.20 2.54
N LYS A 139 -7.02 9.83 1.36
CA LYS A 139 -8.00 10.90 1.12
C LYS A 139 -9.43 10.41 1.29
N TYR A 140 -9.75 9.21 0.83
CA TYR A 140 -11.06 8.59 1.05
C TYR A 140 -11.36 8.45 2.55
N LYS A 141 -10.40 7.96 3.34
CA LYS A 141 -10.61 7.76 4.79
C LYS A 141 -10.62 9.05 5.60
N PHE A 142 -9.78 10.03 5.25
CA PHE A 142 -9.51 11.20 6.09
C PHE A 142 -9.91 12.54 5.49
N GLY A 143 -10.40 12.58 4.26
CA GLY A 143 -10.80 13.79 3.54
C GLY A 143 -9.66 14.73 3.12
N ILE A 144 -8.40 14.37 3.42
CA ILE A 144 -7.20 15.16 3.13
C ILE A 144 -6.11 14.29 2.49
N LEU A 145 -5.13 14.90 1.84
CA LEU A 145 -4.01 14.17 1.24
C LEU A 145 -2.89 13.91 2.28
N PRO A 146 -2.15 12.79 2.17
CA PRO A 146 -1.00 12.53 3.03
C PRO A 146 0.20 13.37 2.60
N ASP A 147 1.27 13.34 3.39
CA ASP A 147 2.59 13.94 3.10
C ASP A 147 2.56 15.41 2.70
N GLN A 148 1.52 16.13 3.12
CA GLN A 148 1.52 17.58 3.06
C GLN A 148 2.67 18.07 3.95
N THR A 149 3.63 18.79 3.36
CA THR A 149 4.89 19.27 3.99
C THR A 149 6.01 18.24 4.19
N TYR A 150 5.86 17.02 3.67
CA TYR A 150 6.90 15.98 3.70
C TYR A 150 7.21 15.44 2.30
N TRP A 151 8.41 14.89 2.13
CA TRP A 151 8.77 14.08 0.97
C TRP A 151 8.94 12.62 1.37
N THR A 152 8.60 11.75 0.43
CA THR A 152 8.64 10.30 0.59
C THR A 152 9.49 9.70 -0.53
N PHE A 153 10.51 8.94 -0.16
CA PHE A 153 11.25 8.12 -1.11
C PHE A 153 10.37 6.99 -1.67
N LEU A 154 10.48 6.74 -2.98
CA LEU A 154 9.86 5.60 -3.65
C LEU A 154 10.91 4.53 -3.97
N LEU A 155 11.15 3.65 -3.00
CA LEU A 155 12.27 2.70 -3.03
C LEU A 155 12.00 1.39 -3.78
N SER A 156 10.80 1.20 -4.35
CA SER A 156 10.52 0.11 -5.29
C SER A 156 10.46 0.56 -6.76
N GLY A 157 10.58 1.87 -7.01
CA GLY A 157 10.82 2.42 -8.35
C GLY A 157 12.28 2.83 -8.53
N ASN A 158 12.61 3.30 -9.73
CA ASN A 158 13.87 3.97 -9.99
C ASN A 158 13.62 5.32 -10.67
N TYR A 159 14.55 6.26 -10.47
CA TYR A 159 14.60 7.49 -11.24
C TYR A 159 15.96 7.58 -11.92
N ASP A 160 15.97 7.61 -13.25
CA ASP A 160 17.19 7.51 -14.04
C ASP A 160 18.02 6.25 -13.66
N ARG A 161 19.36 6.27 -13.83
CA ARG A 161 20.27 5.17 -13.52
C ARG A 161 20.47 4.92 -12.03
N SER A 162 20.71 5.97 -11.24
CA SER A 162 21.14 5.83 -9.83
C SER A 162 20.26 6.59 -8.83
N GLY A 163 19.39 7.45 -9.34
CA GLY A 163 18.48 8.25 -8.54
C GLY A 163 17.30 7.44 -8.01
N VAL A 164 16.54 8.10 -7.14
CA VAL A 164 15.28 7.62 -6.62
C VAL A 164 14.27 8.76 -6.71
N SER A 165 13.03 8.41 -7.03
CA SER A 165 11.93 9.36 -6.97
C SER A 165 11.62 9.72 -5.52
N ILE A 166 11.51 11.01 -5.26
CA ILE A 166 10.86 11.54 -4.05
C ILE A 166 9.58 12.23 -4.45
N ILE A 167 8.53 12.06 -3.66
CA ILE A 167 7.24 12.69 -3.91
C ILE A 167 6.58 13.19 -2.63
N GLY A 168 5.68 14.16 -2.77
CA GLY A 168 4.94 14.75 -1.67
C GLY A 168 3.94 15.77 -2.18
N PHE A 169 2.98 16.17 -1.35
CA PHE A 169 1.98 17.16 -1.72
C PHE A 169 2.36 18.56 -1.23
N ASP A 170 2.24 19.55 -2.11
CA ASP A 170 2.41 20.95 -1.71
C ASP A 170 1.16 21.53 -1.05
N ILE A 171 1.26 22.78 -0.62
CA ILE A 171 0.16 23.53 0.02
C ILE A 171 -1.06 23.74 -0.89
N LYS A 172 -0.92 23.53 -2.20
CA LYS A 172 -2.00 23.63 -3.20
C LYS A 172 -2.54 22.24 -3.57
N ASN A 173 -2.18 21.19 -2.82
CA ASN A 173 -2.58 19.82 -3.10
C ASN A 173 -2.13 19.33 -4.48
N VAL A 174 -0.99 19.83 -4.98
CA VAL A 174 -0.34 19.30 -6.18
C VAL A 174 0.71 18.28 -5.74
N LEU A 175 0.65 17.09 -6.31
CA LEU A 175 1.67 16.07 -6.15
C LEU A 175 2.94 16.53 -6.86
N ASN A 176 3.98 16.78 -6.09
CA ASN A 176 5.28 17.11 -6.62
C ASN A 176 6.16 15.87 -6.67
N HIS A 177 6.95 15.77 -7.72
CA HIS A 177 7.96 14.76 -7.93
C HIS A 177 9.30 15.40 -8.22
N HIS A 178 10.36 14.79 -7.67
CA HIS A 178 11.75 15.08 -8.00
C HIS A 178 12.59 13.81 -7.96
N GLY A 179 13.68 13.79 -8.73
CA GLY A 179 14.69 12.74 -8.66
C GLY A 179 15.86 13.12 -7.77
N TRP A 180 16.10 12.37 -6.70
CA TRP A 180 17.16 12.63 -5.71
C TRP A 180 18.13 11.44 -5.58
N MET A 181 19.27 11.68 -4.94
CA MET A 181 20.23 10.62 -4.62
C MET A 181 19.76 9.79 -3.41
N LYS A 182 19.95 8.47 -3.46
CA LYS A 182 19.54 7.53 -2.38
C LYS A 182 20.20 7.81 -1.02
N ASN A 183 21.35 8.47 -1.02
CA ASN A 183 22.09 8.86 0.20
C ASN A 183 21.68 10.23 0.75
N PHE A 184 20.79 10.96 0.07
CA PHE A 184 20.30 12.23 0.57
C PHE A 184 19.50 12.04 1.86
N LYS A 185 19.57 13.03 2.76
CA LYS A 185 18.93 13.01 4.08
C LYS A 185 18.44 14.40 4.43
N ALA A 186 17.17 14.53 4.80
CA ALA A 186 16.60 15.76 5.33
C ALA A 186 15.55 15.47 6.41
N LYS A 187 15.31 16.45 7.30
CA LYS A 187 14.36 16.30 8.42
C LYS A 187 12.90 16.17 7.98
N PHE A 188 12.59 16.59 6.76
CA PHE A 188 11.25 16.57 6.18
C PHE A 188 11.14 15.49 5.08
N LEU A 189 12.11 14.58 5.00
CA LEU A 189 12.16 13.47 4.04
C LEU A 189 12.17 12.15 4.80
N GLY A 190 11.31 11.23 4.39
CA GLY A 190 11.22 9.87 4.91
C GLY A 190 10.95 8.86 3.81
N SER A 191 10.47 7.69 4.20
CA SER A 191 10.11 6.64 3.26
C SER A 191 8.95 5.81 3.80
N ARG A 192 7.94 5.61 2.97
CA ARG A 192 6.80 4.76 3.26
C ARG A 192 7.05 3.37 2.72
N TYR A 193 6.62 2.38 3.47
CA TYR A 193 6.67 0.99 3.06
C TYR A 193 5.28 0.39 3.03
N ILE A 194 5.20 -0.78 2.42
CA ILE A 194 4.01 -1.59 2.33
C ILE A 194 4.29 -2.96 2.93
N VAL A 195 3.24 -3.58 3.44
CA VAL A 195 3.18 -4.99 3.79
C VAL A 195 2.39 -5.69 2.70
N ILE A 196 2.98 -6.69 2.08
CA ILE A 196 2.30 -7.60 1.15
C ILE A 196 1.79 -8.79 1.97
N ALA A 197 0.65 -9.35 1.57
CA ALA A 197 0.15 -10.56 2.21
C ALA A 197 1.12 -11.73 1.97
N PRO A 198 1.31 -12.64 2.93
CA PRO A 198 2.18 -13.80 2.75
C PRO A 198 1.59 -14.89 1.82
N ARG A 199 0.42 -14.61 1.21
CA ARG A 199 -0.41 -15.55 0.46
C ARG A 199 -1.09 -14.81 -0.71
N VAL A 200 -1.29 -15.53 -1.82
CA VAL A 200 -2.04 -15.03 -2.98
C VAL A 200 -3.54 -15.24 -2.78
N GLU A 201 -3.92 -16.40 -2.23
CA GLU A 201 -5.31 -16.76 -1.91
C GLU A 201 -5.41 -17.30 -0.48
N ARG A 202 -6.61 -17.22 0.11
CA ARG A 202 -6.88 -17.78 1.44
C ARG A 202 -7.28 -19.26 1.31
N VAL A 203 -6.30 -20.15 1.46
CA VAL A 203 -6.51 -21.62 1.52
C VAL A 203 -6.05 -22.15 2.89
N PRO A 204 -6.58 -23.30 3.38
CA PRO A 204 -6.27 -23.82 4.70
C PRO A 204 -4.77 -23.94 5.02
N GLU A 205 -3.96 -24.27 4.01
CA GLU A 205 -2.51 -24.43 4.13
C GLU A 205 -1.77 -23.10 4.37
N THR A 206 -2.40 -21.99 4.00
CA THR A 206 -1.82 -20.64 4.07
C THR A 206 -2.46 -19.78 5.15
N GLU A 207 -3.49 -20.26 5.84
CA GLU A 207 -4.29 -19.47 6.79
C GLU A 207 -3.46 -19.03 8.01
N ASP A 208 -2.56 -19.90 8.47
CA ASP A 208 -1.67 -19.63 9.60
C ASP A 208 -0.43 -18.79 9.24
N LEU A 209 -0.21 -18.49 7.95
CA LEU A 209 0.89 -17.64 7.54
C LEU A 209 0.71 -16.22 8.09
N THR A 210 1.77 -15.72 8.70
CA THR A 210 1.78 -14.42 9.36
C THR A 210 2.37 -13.36 8.43
N ARG A 211 1.64 -12.25 8.22
CA ARG A 211 2.16 -11.08 7.50
C ARG A 211 3.32 -10.41 8.24
N ALA A 212 4.10 -9.59 7.53
CA ALA A 212 5.05 -8.68 8.18
C ALA A 212 4.30 -7.64 9.03
N TYR A 213 4.90 -7.26 10.17
CA TYR A 213 4.37 -6.21 11.05
C TYR A 213 5.40 -5.11 11.22
N ARG A 214 4.91 -3.86 11.22
CA ARG A 214 5.73 -2.65 11.35
C ARG A 214 6.59 -2.68 12.62
N GLY A 215 7.87 -2.39 12.51
CA GLY A 215 8.78 -2.28 13.66
C GLY A 215 9.06 -3.62 14.33
N ARG A 216 8.71 -4.74 13.69
CA ARG A 216 9.07 -6.10 14.12
C ARG A 216 10.01 -6.71 13.12
N ARG A 217 11.20 -7.13 13.57
CA ARG A 217 12.12 -7.91 12.75
C ARG A 217 11.61 -9.34 12.58
N GLY A 218 11.77 -9.91 11.40
CA GLY A 218 11.38 -11.30 11.13
C GLY A 218 11.34 -11.66 9.64
N THR A 219 11.16 -12.94 9.37
CA THR A 219 10.95 -13.48 8.02
C THR A 219 9.47 -13.53 7.61
N ALA A 220 8.55 -13.18 8.52
CA ALA A 220 7.13 -13.09 8.23
C ALA A 220 6.89 -12.12 7.06
N GLY A 221 6.04 -12.50 6.10
CA GLY A 221 5.77 -11.70 4.91
C GLY A 221 6.87 -11.66 3.85
N LYS A 222 8.02 -12.33 4.04
CA LYS A 222 8.84 -12.72 2.88
C LYS A 222 8.01 -13.73 2.11
N GLU A 223 7.67 -13.39 0.87
CA GLU A 223 6.97 -14.29 -0.07
C GLU A 223 7.48 -15.70 0.18
N ALA A 224 6.58 -16.66 0.48
CA ALA A 224 6.98 -18.05 0.52
C ALA A 224 7.65 -18.30 -0.81
N ASP A 225 8.97 -18.53 -0.79
CA ASP A 225 9.79 -18.68 -1.99
C ASP A 225 9.04 -19.62 -2.93
N SER A 226 8.45 -19.04 -3.97
CA SER A 226 7.84 -19.82 -5.04
C SER A 226 9.06 -20.30 -5.82
N GLU A 227 9.36 -21.59 -5.66
CA GLU A 227 10.48 -22.31 -6.26
C GLU A 227 10.87 -21.84 -7.67
#